data_AF-A0A2N5EYY6-F1
#
_entry.id   AF-A0A2N5EYY6-F1
#
_cell.length_a   1.000
_cell.length_b   1.000
_cell.length_c   1.000
_cell.angle_alpha   90.00
_cell.angle_beta   90.00
_cell.angle_gamma   90.00
#
_symmetry.space_group_name_H-M   'P 1'
#
loop_
_entity.id
_entity.type
_entity.pdbx_description
1 polymer ?
#
loop_
_entity_poly.entity_id
_entity_poly.type
_entity_poly.pdbx_seq_one_letter_code
_entity_poly.pdbx_strand_id
1 'polypeptide(L)'
;MSTTNGIELPPIIVTPDPLPPPLPPVPVVVPGVPGAQPPNSVDVPVGTDVETLLSLPGIRSSSDYVLPIAGKAARAQVDIETAYNANFPNIPTQTESEVAAALGDVGLLSELEKAQKEKAVVDGLVAQAQELLVNSNAVANSYFGRDPLAVEFKKNSAILATDIVNGKRPGTPIEIYRSFIASISAVYESKKLAEKIRILTEKSNALTLAVAAAQAAEDERIAAEAAAKKAAEEAEAKRIAEEQAKAEEEIKGAIKFTADFYKEIGEKYGAQMSALATDLAETAKGKTLRSAEEALKAFDQYKDHLDKKFSAADRAAIVNALDSLDRAELAKNLNLFAKGFGYASKAFDVYDLVEEVKKSYASGDWNNTVLKMETLFAGSAATGLIAFAFGVTVSTPIGIVAFALIMALVSAYIDDAHVKQFNDALDAMLP
;
A
#
# COMPACT_ATOMS: atom_id res chain seq x y z
N MET A 1 39.36 -54.21 -33.37
CA MET A 1 39.56 -53.51 -34.65
C MET A 1 38.24 -53.55 -35.40
N SER A 2 37.45 -52.48 -35.29
CA SER A 2 36.27 -52.25 -36.12
C SER A 2 36.23 -50.75 -36.41
N THR A 3 36.46 -50.42 -37.67
CA THR A 3 36.44 -49.07 -38.23
C THR A 3 34.99 -48.67 -38.53
N THR A 4 34.47 -47.67 -37.83
CA THR A 4 33.20 -47.03 -38.20
C THR A 4 33.52 -45.72 -38.90
N ASN A 5 33.22 -45.67 -40.20
CA ASN A 5 33.26 -44.48 -41.04
C ASN A 5 32.31 -43.42 -40.49
N GLY A 6 32.86 -42.32 -39.96
CA GLY A 6 32.11 -41.10 -39.65
C GLY A 6 31.95 -40.28 -40.94
N ILE A 7 30.72 -40.15 -41.44
CA ILE A 7 30.36 -39.20 -42.48
C ILE A 7 30.17 -37.86 -41.79
N GLU A 8 31.12 -36.93 -41.96
CA GLU A 8 30.94 -35.53 -41.56
C GLU A 8 30.03 -34.83 -42.59
N LEU A 9 28.85 -34.44 -42.15
CA LEU A 9 27.94 -33.57 -42.91
C LEU A 9 28.45 -32.12 -42.82
N PRO A 10 28.42 -31.33 -43.90
CA PRO A 10 28.80 -29.91 -43.84
C PRO A 10 27.83 -29.13 -42.94
N PRO A 11 28.29 -28.01 -42.32
CA PRO A 11 27.46 -27.23 -41.42
C PRO A 11 26.22 -26.69 -42.13
N ILE A 12 25.04 -27.01 -41.59
CA ILE A 12 23.77 -26.43 -42.03
C ILE A 12 23.78 -24.96 -41.63
N ILE A 13 23.89 -24.07 -42.62
CA ILE A 13 23.59 -22.66 -42.44
C ILE A 13 22.06 -22.58 -42.33
N VAL A 14 21.55 -22.47 -41.11
CA VAL A 14 20.15 -22.10 -40.86
C VAL A 14 20.04 -20.61 -41.16
N THR A 15 19.68 -20.26 -42.39
CA THR A 15 19.09 -18.95 -42.67
C THR A 15 17.76 -18.89 -41.91
N PRO A 16 17.51 -17.87 -41.06
CA PRO A 16 16.20 -17.70 -40.46
C PRO A 16 15.18 -17.53 -41.58
N ASP A 17 14.10 -18.31 -41.55
CA ASP A 17 12.96 -18.07 -42.43
C ASP A 17 12.53 -16.60 -42.27
N PRO A 18 12.16 -15.90 -43.38
CA PRO A 18 11.56 -14.59 -43.28
C PRO A 18 10.30 -14.72 -42.40
N LEU A 19 10.21 -13.85 -41.39
CA LEU A 19 9.03 -13.77 -40.53
C LEU A 19 7.78 -13.70 -41.41
N PRO A 20 6.73 -14.48 -41.11
CA PRO A 20 5.46 -14.36 -41.81
C PRO A 20 5.00 -12.90 -41.73
N PRO A 21 4.41 -12.35 -42.80
CA PRO A 21 3.89 -10.98 -42.76
C PRO A 21 2.96 -10.82 -41.56
N PRO A 22 2.99 -9.67 -40.86
CA PRO A 22 2.15 -9.45 -39.70
C PRO A 22 0.70 -9.72 -40.12
N LEU A 23 0.05 -10.62 -39.39
CA LEU A 23 -1.37 -10.86 -39.56
C LEU A 23 -2.08 -9.50 -39.44
N PRO A 24 -3.05 -9.18 -40.32
CA PRO A 24 -3.84 -7.97 -40.14
C PRO A 24 -4.43 -8.00 -38.73
N PRO A 25 -4.45 -6.86 -38.02
CA PRO A 25 -5.00 -6.83 -36.67
C PRO A 25 -6.41 -7.42 -36.70
N VAL A 26 -6.62 -8.43 -35.86
CA VAL A 26 -7.95 -8.96 -35.59
C VAL A 26 -8.82 -7.76 -35.21
N PRO A 27 -10.02 -7.56 -35.82
CA PRO A 27 -10.89 -6.49 -35.41
C PRO A 27 -11.21 -6.68 -33.93
N VAL A 28 -10.65 -5.82 -33.08
CA VAL A 28 -11.14 -5.67 -31.72
C VAL A 28 -12.55 -5.13 -31.88
N VAL A 29 -13.54 -5.99 -31.64
CA VAL A 29 -14.93 -5.58 -31.52
C VAL A 29 -14.99 -4.68 -30.30
N VAL A 30 -14.90 -3.37 -30.53
CA VAL A 30 -15.17 -2.35 -29.51
C VAL A 30 -16.67 -2.46 -29.20
N PRO A 31 -17.08 -2.87 -27.99
CA PRO A 31 -18.49 -2.92 -27.64
C PRO A 31 -19.00 -1.48 -27.54
N GLY A 32 -19.91 -1.10 -28.45
CA GLY A 32 -20.69 0.14 -28.30
C GLY A 32 -20.42 1.27 -29.29
N VAL A 33 -20.08 0.99 -30.55
CA VAL A 33 -20.29 1.99 -31.63
C VAL A 33 -21.61 1.65 -32.32
N PRO A 34 -22.71 2.42 -32.09
CA PRO A 34 -23.91 2.28 -32.90
C PRO A 34 -23.53 2.50 -34.36
N GLY A 35 -23.90 1.56 -35.22
CA GLY A 35 -23.54 1.54 -36.64
C GLY A 35 -23.69 2.92 -37.27
N ALA A 36 -22.56 3.53 -37.61
CA ALA A 36 -22.54 4.76 -38.38
C ALA A 36 -22.98 4.40 -39.80
N GLN A 37 -24.20 4.81 -40.14
CA GLN A 37 -24.68 4.83 -41.51
C GLN A 37 -23.62 5.56 -42.37
N PRO A 38 -23.32 5.08 -43.59
CA PRO A 38 -22.51 5.85 -44.54
C PRO A 38 -23.10 7.27 -44.62
N PRO A 39 -22.28 8.31 -44.88
CA PRO A 39 -22.79 9.66 -44.92
C PRO A 39 -23.97 9.63 -45.89
N ASN A 40 -25.17 9.99 -45.40
CA ASN A 40 -26.33 10.11 -46.25
C ASN A 40 -25.82 10.85 -47.48
N SER A 41 -25.88 10.21 -48.65
CA SER A 41 -25.81 10.93 -49.90
C SER A 41 -26.82 12.03 -49.69
N VAL A 42 -26.35 13.26 -49.47
CA VAL A 42 -27.23 14.36 -49.14
C VAL A 42 -28.30 14.26 -50.21
N ASP A 43 -29.54 14.02 -49.81
CA ASP A 43 -30.65 14.08 -50.73
C ASP A 43 -30.77 15.58 -50.98
N VAL A 44 -29.86 16.10 -51.80
CA VAL A 44 -29.66 17.54 -51.98
C VAL A 44 -30.97 17.97 -52.57
N PRO A 45 -31.79 18.74 -51.83
CA PRO A 45 -33.16 18.98 -52.25
C PRO A 45 -33.10 19.64 -53.61
N VAL A 46 -33.54 18.91 -54.65
CA VAL A 46 -33.65 19.50 -55.97
C VAL A 46 -34.90 20.35 -55.92
N GLY A 47 -34.72 21.66 -56.10
CA GLY A 47 -35.84 22.60 -56.09
C GLY A 47 -36.92 22.15 -57.08
N THR A 48 -38.19 22.31 -56.70
CA THR A 48 -39.34 21.95 -57.55
C THR A 48 -39.30 22.67 -58.90
N ASP A 49 -38.68 23.85 -58.97
CA ASP A 49 -38.43 24.60 -60.19
C ASP A 49 -37.40 23.94 -61.12
N VAL A 50 -36.38 23.29 -60.56
CA VAL A 50 -35.40 22.48 -61.31
C VAL A 50 -36.06 21.20 -61.83
N GLU A 51 -36.83 20.51 -60.99
CA GLU A 51 -37.57 19.31 -61.41
C GLU A 51 -38.57 19.62 -62.54
N THR A 52 -39.28 20.75 -62.42
CA THR A 52 -40.21 21.23 -63.45
C THR A 52 -39.47 21.54 -64.75
N LEU A 53 -38.34 22.26 -64.69
CA LEU A 53 -37.53 22.59 -65.86
C LEU A 53 -37.02 21.32 -66.57
N LEU A 54 -36.48 20.36 -65.81
CA LEU A 54 -35.88 19.14 -66.35
C LEU A 54 -36.91 18.13 -66.87
N SER A 55 -38.19 18.31 -66.54
CA SER A 55 -39.31 17.48 -67.01
C SER A 55 -39.98 18.00 -68.28
N LEU A 56 -39.54 19.15 -68.82
CA LEU A 56 -40.16 19.73 -70.02
C LEU A 56 -39.96 18.83 -71.26
N PRO A 57 -41.00 18.69 -72.11
CA PRO A 57 -40.87 17.94 -73.35
C PRO A 57 -39.86 18.61 -74.28
N GLY A 58 -39.00 17.81 -74.92
CA GLY A 58 -37.98 18.33 -75.83
C GLY A 58 -36.73 18.91 -75.15
N ILE A 59 -36.53 18.68 -73.85
CA ILE A 59 -35.34 19.13 -73.09
C ILE A 59 -34.00 18.65 -73.70
N ARG A 60 -34.03 17.55 -74.48
CA ARG A 60 -32.88 16.98 -75.21
C ARG A 60 -32.82 17.38 -76.68
N SER A 61 -33.71 18.25 -77.12
CA SER A 61 -33.95 18.49 -78.55
C SER A 61 -33.85 19.97 -78.94
N SER A 62 -33.67 20.88 -77.98
CA SER A 62 -33.45 22.30 -78.25
C SER A 62 -32.29 22.88 -77.43
N SER A 63 -31.45 23.67 -78.09
CA SER A 63 -30.40 24.47 -77.46
C SER A 63 -30.94 25.59 -76.57
N ASP A 64 -32.22 25.95 -76.69
CA ASP A 64 -32.86 27.02 -75.92
C ASP A 64 -32.86 26.73 -74.41
N TYR A 65 -32.76 25.45 -74.04
CA TYR A 65 -32.72 25.00 -72.64
C TYR A 65 -31.32 25.04 -72.01
N VAL A 66 -30.24 25.25 -72.78
CA VAL A 66 -28.87 25.26 -72.26
C VAL A 66 -28.69 26.36 -71.20
N LEU A 67 -29.14 27.59 -71.50
CA LEU A 67 -28.95 28.74 -70.61
C LEU A 67 -29.80 28.63 -69.32
N PRO A 68 -31.10 28.26 -69.37
CA PRO A 68 -31.89 27.98 -68.17
C PRO A 68 -31.30 26.90 -67.26
N ILE A 69 -30.87 25.76 -67.82
CA ILE A 69 -30.27 24.65 -67.04
C ILE A 69 -28.96 25.12 -66.39
N ALA A 70 -28.09 25.78 -67.16
CA ALA A 70 -26.83 26.31 -66.64
C ALA A 70 -27.05 27.36 -65.55
N GLY A 71 -28.06 28.21 -65.68
CA GLY A 71 -28.43 29.20 -64.67
C GLY A 71 -28.83 28.56 -63.33
N LYS A 72 -29.68 27.52 -63.37
CA LYS A 72 -30.09 26.78 -62.16
C LYS A 72 -28.91 26.06 -61.50
N ALA A 73 -28.07 25.40 -62.28
CA ALA A 73 -26.89 24.72 -61.78
C ALA A 73 -25.83 25.68 -61.21
N ALA A 74 -25.69 26.87 -61.80
CA ALA A 74 -24.79 27.90 -61.29
C ALA A 74 -25.27 28.42 -59.94
N ARG A 75 -26.58 28.65 -59.81
CA ARG A 75 -27.17 29.07 -58.54
C ARG A 75 -27.00 28.02 -57.44
N ALA A 76 -27.26 26.75 -57.75
CA ALA A 76 -27.10 25.65 -56.80
C ALA A 76 -25.65 25.52 -56.28
N GLN A 77 -24.65 25.67 -57.16
CA GLN A 77 -23.24 25.68 -56.74
C GLN A 77 -22.94 26.84 -55.76
N VAL A 78 -23.44 28.05 -56.05
CA VAL A 78 -23.27 29.22 -55.16
C VAL A 78 -23.96 29.01 -53.81
N ASP A 79 -25.14 28.41 -53.80
CA ASP A 79 -25.88 28.12 -52.56
C ASP A 79 -25.15 27.08 -51.71
N ILE A 80 -24.57 26.04 -52.32
CA ILE A 80 -23.72 25.05 -51.64
C ILE A 80 -22.47 25.71 -51.03
N GLU A 81 -21.76 26.54 -51.81
CA GLU A 81 -20.58 27.25 -51.32
C GLU A 81 -20.91 28.20 -50.16
N THR A 82 -22.04 28.91 -50.26
CA THR A 82 -22.53 29.81 -49.21
C THR A 82 -22.86 29.03 -47.94
N ALA A 83 -23.55 27.90 -48.06
CA ALA A 83 -23.87 27.03 -46.93
C ALA A 83 -22.60 26.46 -46.27
N TYR A 84 -21.60 26.07 -47.06
CA TYR A 84 -20.30 25.66 -46.54
C TYR A 84 -19.62 26.79 -45.77
N ASN A 85 -19.51 27.98 -46.37
CA ASN A 85 -18.85 29.14 -45.75
C ASN A 85 -19.54 29.58 -44.45
N ALA A 86 -20.88 29.46 -44.37
CA ALA A 86 -21.63 29.74 -43.16
C ALA A 86 -21.37 28.71 -42.04
N ASN A 87 -21.09 27.45 -42.38
CA ASN A 87 -20.86 26.38 -41.42
C ASN A 87 -19.38 26.17 -41.06
N PHE A 88 -18.45 26.58 -41.91
CA PHE A 88 -17.01 26.36 -41.71
C PHE A 88 -16.47 26.84 -40.36
N PRO A 89 -16.84 28.04 -39.85
CA PRO A 89 -16.39 28.51 -38.54
C PRO A 89 -16.86 27.64 -37.36
N ASN A 90 -17.91 26.81 -37.55
CA ASN A 90 -18.49 25.99 -36.48
C ASN A 90 -17.85 24.59 -36.38
N ILE A 91 -16.97 24.22 -37.33
CA ILE A 91 -16.33 22.89 -37.36
C ILE A 91 -15.57 22.58 -36.06
N PRO A 92 -14.80 23.51 -35.45
CA PRO A 92 -14.12 23.24 -34.19
C PRO A 92 -15.07 22.86 -33.06
N THR A 93 -16.09 23.68 -32.80
CA THR A 93 -17.06 23.44 -31.72
C THR A 93 -17.89 22.17 -31.95
N GLN A 94 -18.24 21.87 -33.21
CA GLN A 94 -18.91 20.61 -33.55
C GLN A 94 -18.00 19.41 -33.26
N THR A 95 -16.73 19.49 -33.65
CA THR A 95 -15.74 18.44 -33.39
C THR A 95 -15.54 18.21 -31.90
N GLU A 96 -15.46 19.27 -31.10
CA GLU A 96 -15.38 19.17 -29.63
C GLU A 96 -16.61 18.50 -29.02
N SER A 97 -17.81 18.86 -29.52
CA SER A 97 -19.08 18.28 -29.05
C SER A 97 -19.17 16.78 -29.36
N GLU A 98 -18.71 16.36 -30.53
CA GLU A 98 -18.64 14.94 -30.90
C GLU A 98 -17.65 14.16 -30.01
N VAL A 99 -16.47 14.73 -29.74
CA VAL A 99 -15.50 14.12 -28.84
C VAL A 99 -16.10 13.98 -27.44
N ALA A 100 -16.77 15.01 -26.92
CA ALA A 100 -17.42 14.97 -25.61
C ALA A 100 -18.54 13.91 -25.55
N ALA A 101 -19.37 13.83 -26.59
CA ALA A 101 -20.43 12.83 -26.67
C ALA A 101 -19.88 11.39 -26.71
N ALA A 102 -18.79 11.16 -27.45
CA ALA A 102 -18.15 9.85 -27.55
C ALA A 102 -17.36 9.47 -26.28
N LEU A 103 -16.81 10.44 -25.56
CA LEU A 103 -16.09 10.22 -24.30
C LEU A 103 -17.03 9.76 -23.17
N GLY A 104 -18.24 10.32 -23.13
CA GLY A 104 -19.23 10.04 -22.09
C GLY A 104 -18.76 10.48 -20.71
N ASP A 105 -19.27 9.84 -19.66
CA ASP A 105 -18.84 10.12 -18.28
C ASP A 105 -17.45 9.51 -18.01
N VAL A 106 -16.59 10.31 -17.39
CA VAL A 106 -15.20 9.98 -17.01
C VAL A 106 -14.89 10.38 -15.57
N GLY A 107 -15.88 10.76 -14.76
CA GLY A 107 -15.66 11.31 -13.43
C GLY A 107 -15.06 10.35 -12.39
N LEU A 108 -15.11 9.03 -12.66
CA LEU A 108 -14.56 8.00 -11.77
C LEU A 108 -13.21 7.44 -12.22
N LEU A 109 -12.70 7.88 -13.37
CA LEU A 109 -11.44 7.39 -13.93
C LEU A 109 -10.26 8.12 -13.31
N SER A 110 -9.14 7.41 -13.12
CA SER A 110 -7.86 8.06 -12.85
C SER A 110 -7.44 8.97 -14.01
N GLU A 111 -6.51 9.89 -13.76
CA GLU A 111 -6.00 10.79 -14.80
C GLU A 111 -5.39 10.01 -15.99
N LEU A 112 -4.71 8.89 -15.72
CA LEU A 112 -4.16 8.02 -16.77
C LEU A 112 -5.28 7.35 -17.58
N GLU A 113 -6.25 6.74 -16.93
CA GLU A 113 -7.38 6.07 -17.61
C GLU A 113 -8.21 7.06 -18.42
N LYS A 114 -8.43 8.26 -17.89
CA LYS A 114 -9.12 9.35 -18.58
C LYS A 114 -8.36 9.78 -19.83
N ALA A 115 -7.06 10.03 -19.73
CA ALA A 115 -6.23 10.44 -20.86
C ALA A 115 -6.18 9.35 -21.95
N GLN A 116 -6.06 8.07 -21.55
CA GLN A 116 -6.07 6.94 -22.47
C GLN A 116 -7.42 6.78 -23.19
N LYS A 117 -8.53 6.88 -22.45
CA LYS A 117 -9.88 6.81 -23.02
C LYS A 117 -10.14 7.96 -24.00
N GLU A 118 -9.78 9.19 -23.63
CA GLU A 118 -9.91 10.34 -24.52
C GLU A 118 -9.06 10.18 -25.78
N LYS A 119 -7.82 9.69 -25.66
CA LYS A 119 -6.97 9.40 -26.81
C LYS A 119 -7.61 8.36 -27.74
N ALA A 120 -8.11 7.25 -27.20
CA ALA A 120 -8.75 6.20 -27.98
C ALA A 120 -9.99 6.72 -28.73
N VAL A 121 -10.80 7.56 -28.09
CA VAL A 121 -11.95 8.21 -28.72
C VAL A 121 -11.52 9.12 -29.87
N VAL A 122 -10.52 9.99 -29.63
CA VAL A 122 -10.03 10.92 -30.65
C VAL A 122 -9.41 10.17 -31.83
N ASP A 123 -8.61 9.13 -31.59
CA ASP A 123 -8.01 8.30 -32.65
C ASP A 123 -9.08 7.59 -33.49
N GLY A 124 -10.14 7.08 -32.84
CA GLY A 124 -11.28 6.48 -33.52
C GLY A 124 -12.01 7.48 -34.44
N LEU A 125 -12.22 8.71 -33.96
CA LEU A 125 -12.83 9.78 -34.76
C LEU A 125 -11.93 10.22 -35.93
N VAL A 126 -10.59 10.22 -35.76
CA VAL A 126 -9.65 10.46 -36.87
C VAL A 126 -9.81 9.39 -37.94
N ALA A 127 -9.81 8.11 -37.57
CA ALA A 127 -9.94 7.00 -38.50
C ALA A 127 -11.27 7.06 -39.26
N GLN A 128 -12.37 7.31 -38.56
CA GLN A 128 -13.69 7.48 -39.17
C GLN A 128 -13.71 8.66 -40.16
N ALA A 129 -13.15 9.81 -39.77
CA ALA A 129 -13.13 10.98 -40.64
C ALA A 129 -12.25 10.76 -41.90
N GLN A 130 -11.17 9.99 -41.79
CA GLN A 130 -10.33 9.60 -42.93
C GLN A 130 -11.08 8.72 -43.93
N GLU A 131 -11.86 7.73 -43.46
CA GLU A 131 -12.68 6.89 -44.32
C GLU A 131 -13.75 7.71 -45.06
N LEU A 132 -14.44 8.60 -44.33
CA LEU A 132 -15.41 9.52 -44.91
C LEU A 132 -14.78 10.44 -45.96
N LEU A 133 -13.55 10.92 -45.73
CA LEU A 133 -12.83 11.78 -46.66
C LEU A 133 -12.52 11.05 -47.97
N VAL A 134 -12.10 9.78 -47.91
CA VAL A 134 -11.85 8.96 -49.10
C VAL A 134 -13.13 8.79 -49.91
N ASN A 135 -14.24 8.43 -49.26
CA ASN A 135 -15.54 8.27 -49.91
C ASN A 135 -16.03 9.59 -50.53
N SER A 136 -15.90 10.69 -49.80
CA SER A 136 -16.31 12.02 -50.26
C SER A 136 -15.50 12.49 -51.48
N ASN A 137 -14.18 12.27 -51.49
CA ASN A 137 -13.34 12.55 -52.65
C ASN A 137 -13.71 11.71 -53.87
N ALA A 138 -14.07 10.43 -53.68
CA ALA A 138 -14.52 9.57 -54.76
C ALA A 138 -15.84 10.08 -55.39
N VAL A 139 -16.81 10.49 -54.55
CA VAL A 139 -18.06 11.09 -55.02
C VAL A 139 -17.80 12.44 -55.70
N ALA A 140 -16.92 13.27 -55.15
CA ALA A 140 -16.55 14.57 -55.72
C ALA A 140 -16.03 14.42 -57.16
N ASN A 141 -15.20 13.42 -57.41
CA ASN A 141 -14.62 13.19 -58.73
C ASN A 141 -15.53 12.43 -59.70
N SER A 142 -16.63 11.83 -59.22
CA SER A 142 -17.47 10.91 -60.01
C SER A 142 -18.15 11.57 -61.23
N TYR A 143 -18.59 12.83 -61.11
CA TYR A 143 -19.24 13.53 -62.23
C TYR A 143 -18.21 14.01 -63.24
N PHE A 144 -17.21 14.79 -62.82
CA PHE A 144 -16.29 15.46 -63.76
C PHE A 144 -15.05 14.63 -64.14
N GLY A 145 -14.77 13.53 -63.43
CA GLY A 145 -13.48 12.81 -63.52
C GLY A 145 -12.29 13.61 -62.98
N ARG A 146 -12.56 14.70 -62.25
CA ARG A 146 -11.60 15.64 -61.68
C ARG A 146 -12.23 16.37 -60.50
N ASP A 147 -11.39 17.10 -59.76
CA ASP A 147 -11.85 18.05 -58.74
C ASP A 147 -12.84 19.06 -59.37
N PRO A 148 -14.08 19.15 -58.85
CA PRO A 148 -15.08 20.10 -59.34
C PRO A 148 -14.62 21.56 -59.23
N LEU A 149 -13.87 21.92 -58.18
CA LEU A 149 -13.40 23.28 -57.93
C LEU A 149 -12.21 23.69 -58.80
N ALA A 150 -11.61 22.75 -59.55
CA ALA A 150 -10.52 23.05 -60.49
C ALA A 150 -11.00 23.88 -61.70
N VAL A 151 -12.31 24.03 -61.89
CA VAL A 151 -12.91 24.81 -62.98
C VAL A 151 -14.00 25.72 -62.42
N GLU A 152 -14.08 26.94 -62.95
CA GLU A 152 -15.09 27.94 -62.57
C GLU A 152 -16.52 27.37 -62.63
N PHE A 153 -17.32 27.65 -61.60
CA PHE A 153 -18.68 27.12 -61.45
C PHE A 153 -19.57 27.35 -62.69
N LYS A 154 -19.42 28.49 -63.38
CA LYS A 154 -20.17 28.79 -64.62
C LYS A 154 -19.84 27.80 -65.74
N LYS A 155 -18.57 27.41 -65.86
CA LYS A 155 -18.12 26.41 -66.86
C LYS A 155 -18.62 25.03 -66.47
N ASN A 156 -18.59 24.67 -65.18
CA ASN A 156 -19.20 23.42 -64.70
C ASN A 156 -20.70 23.36 -65.03
N SER A 157 -21.44 24.46 -64.84
CA SER A 157 -22.86 24.56 -65.20
C SER A 157 -23.10 24.40 -66.70
N ALA A 158 -22.24 24.98 -67.54
CA ALA A 158 -22.34 24.83 -68.99
C ALA A 158 -22.06 23.38 -69.43
N ILE A 159 -21.13 22.69 -68.77
CA ILE A 159 -20.86 21.26 -68.98
C ILE A 159 -22.13 20.45 -68.66
N LEU A 160 -22.75 20.66 -67.49
CA LEU A 160 -23.99 19.98 -67.13
C LEU A 160 -25.11 20.21 -68.16
N ALA A 161 -25.34 21.46 -68.53
CA ALA A 161 -26.39 21.81 -69.49
C ALA A 161 -26.16 21.12 -70.85
N THR A 162 -24.90 21.07 -71.29
CA THR A 162 -24.52 20.35 -72.51
C THR A 162 -24.71 18.85 -72.38
N ASP A 163 -24.36 18.26 -71.23
CA ASP A 163 -24.52 16.82 -70.98
C ASP A 163 -25.98 16.39 -71.01
N ILE A 164 -26.87 17.22 -70.45
CA ILE A 164 -28.32 16.98 -70.43
C ILE A 164 -28.93 17.15 -71.82
N VAL A 165 -28.70 18.28 -72.49
CA VAL A 165 -29.33 18.60 -73.78
C VAL A 165 -28.84 17.64 -74.88
N ASN A 166 -27.54 17.35 -74.93
CA ASN A 166 -26.98 16.48 -75.97
C ASN A 166 -27.04 14.99 -75.63
N GLY A 167 -27.61 14.61 -74.46
CA GLY A 167 -27.69 13.22 -74.03
C GLY A 167 -26.34 12.51 -73.90
N LYS A 168 -25.27 13.25 -73.53
CA LYS A 168 -23.90 12.72 -73.47
C LYS A 168 -23.67 11.72 -72.33
N ARG A 169 -24.55 11.72 -71.33
CA ARG A 169 -24.49 10.84 -70.17
C ARG A 169 -25.73 9.94 -70.09
N PRO A 170 -25.57 8.67 -69.66
CA PRO A 170 -26.71 7.80 -69.40
C PRO A 170 -27.54 8.33 -68.21
N GLY A 171 -28.82 7.97 -68.19
CA GLY A 171 -29.78 8.41 -67.18
C GLY A 171 -30.76 9.47 -67.68
N THR A 172 -31.71 9.83 -66.85
CA THR A 172 -32.68 10.91 -67.04
C THR A 172 -32.03 12.27 -66.77
N PRO A 173 -32.57 13.39 -67.30
CA PRO A 173 -32.06 14.73 -67.00
C PRO A 173 -31.92 15.03 -65.50
N ILE A 174 -32.87 14.56 -64.69
CA ILE A 174 -32.85 14.75 -63.24
C ILE A 174 -31.77 13.92 -62.54
N GLU A 175 -31.53 12.68 -62.97
CA GLU A 175 -30.44 11.84 -62.44
C GLU A 175 -29.06 12.44 -62.75
N ILE A 176 -28.88 12.97 -63.96
CA ILE A 176 -27.64 13.66 -64.35
C ILE A 176 -27.43 14.91 -63.49
N TYR A 177 -28.47 15.71 -63.27
CA TYR A 177 -28.43 16.88 -62.39
C TYR A 177 -28.10 16.50 -60.94
N ARG A 178 -28.72 15.45 -60.39
CA ARG A 178 -28.43 14.96 -59.03
C ARG A 178 -26.99 14.50 -58.89
N SER A 179 -26.44 13.78 -59.86
CA SER A 179 -25.03 13.35 -59.85
C SER A 179 -24.06 14.54 -59.87
N PHE A 180 -24.37 15.58 -60.67
CA PHE A 180 -23.60 16.82 -60.69
C PHE A 180 -23.59 17.53 -59.33
N ILE A 181 -24.76 17.70 -58.73
CA ILE A 181 -24.90 18.36 -57.44
C ILE A 181 -24.21 17.55 -56.33
N ALA A 182 -24.35 16.22 -56.33
CA ALA A 182 -23.66 15.34 -55.39
C ALA A 182 -22.13 15.49 -55.48
N SER A 183 -21.57 15.61 -56.68
CA SER A 183 -20.14 15.85 -56.90
C SER A 183 -19.68 17.20 -56.33
N ILE A 184 -20.45 18.28 -56.51
CA ILE A 184 -20.13 19.59 -55.92
C ILE A 184 -20.28 19.58 -54.39
N SER A 185 -21.35 19.00 -53.86
CA SER A 185 -21.53 18.91 -52.40
C SER A 185 -20.41 18.10 -51.72
N ALA A 186 -19.97 17.00 -52.36
CA ALA A 186 -18.93 16.14 -51.81
C ALA A 186 -17.55 16.82 -51.74
N VAL A 187 -17.19 17.72 -52.67
CA VAL A 187 -15.90 18.44 -52.55
C VAL A 187 -15.89 19.39 -51.35
N TYR A 188 -17.01 20.06 -51.03
CA TYR A 188 -17.10 20.88 -49.82
C TYR A 188 -17.16 20.04 -48.53
N GLU A 189 -17.81 18.86 -48.55
CA GLU A 189 -17.76 17.92 -47.43
C GLU A 189 -16.33 17.39 -47.21
N SER A 190 -15.58 17.14 -48.29
CA SER A 190 -14.17 16.75 -48.21
C SER A 190 -13.32 17.83 -47.52
N LYS A 191 -13.58 19.12 -47.79
CA LYS A 191 -12.90 20.23 -47.09
C LYS A 191 -13.25 20.28 -45.60
N LYS A 192 -14.53 20.07 -45.25
CA LYS A 192 -14.97 20.00 -43.86
C LYS A 192 -14.29 18.85 -43.10
N LEU A 193 -14.24 17.67 -43.72
CA LEU A 193 -13.58 16.48 -43.16
C LEU A 193 -12.08 16.68 -42.99
N ALA A 194 -11.41 17.34 -43.95
CA ALA A 194 -9.99 17.66 -43.85
C ALA A 194 -9.70 18.58 -42.64
N GLU A 195 -10.53 19.60 -42.39
CA GLU A 195 -10.38 20.46 -41.22
C GLU A 195 -10.65 19.72 -39.91
N LYS A 196 -11.68 18.88 -39.87
CA LYS A 196 -11.96 18.00 -38.71
C LYS A 196 -10.79 17.07 -38.41
N ILE A 197 -10.20 16.43 -39.42
CA ILE A 197 -9.02 15.57 -39.27
C ILE A 197 -7.85 16.38 -38.70
N ARG A 198 -7.60 17.61 -39.19
CA ARG A 198 -6.53 18.47 -38.69
C ARG A 198 -6.69 18.71 -37.18
N ILE A 199 -7.88 19.13 -36.74
CA ILE A 199 -8.19 19.43 -35.34
C ILE A 199 -8.04 18.18 -34.46
N LEU A 200 -8.61 17.05 -34.88
CA LEU A 200 -8.51 15.79 -34.13
C LEU A 200 -7.08 15.27 -34.06
N THR A 201 -6.29 15.43 -35.12
CA THR A 201 -4.88 15.01 -35.13
C THR A 201 -4.04 15.84 -34.17
N GLU A 202 -4.24 17.16 -34.14
CA GLU A 202 -3.60 18.05 -33.15
C GLU A 202 -3.96 17.63 -31.72
N LYS A 203 -5.24 17.31 -31.47
CA LYS A 203 -5.70 16.82 -30.18
C LYS A 203 -5.11 15.44 -29.82
N SER A 204 -5.03 14.50 -30.76
CA SER A 204 -4.41 13.17 -30.54
C SER A 204 -2.93 13.28 -30.18
N ASN A 205 -2.19 14.18 -30.83
CA ASN A 205 -0.79 14.44 -30.51
C ASN A 205 -0.63 15.01 -29.10
N ALA A 206 -1.47 15.97 -28.70
CA ALA A 206 -1.49 16.50 -27.34
C ALA A 206 -1.81 15.41 -26.31
N LEU A 207 -2.79 14.55 -26.59
CA LEU A 207 -3.17 13.43 -25.72
C LEU A 207 -2.08 12.36 -25.61
N THR A 208 -1.27 12.17 -26.65
CA THR A 208 -0.09 11.29 -26.58
C THR A 208 0.90 11.77 -25.51
N LEU A 209 1.15 13.08 -25.45
CA LEU A 209 1.98 13.67 -24.41
C LEU A 209 1.33 13.58 -23.02
N ALA A 210 0.01 13.82 -22.94
CA ALA A 210 -0.73 13.73 -21.69
C ALA A 210 -0.72 12.31 -21.10
N VAL A 211 -0.90 11.27 -21.93
CA VAL A 211 -0.82 9.87 -21.49
C VAL A 211 0.58 9.54 -20.98
N ALA A 212 1.64 9.98 -21.67
CA ALA A 212 3.01 9.76 -21.22
C ALA A 212 3.30 10.45 -19.87
N ALA A 213 2.84 11.68 -19.69
CA ALA A 213 2.99 12.41 -18.44
C ALA A 213 2.20 11.77 -17.29
N ALA A 214 0.96 11.34 -17.53
CA ALA A 214 0.14 10.66 -16.54
C ALA A 214 0.73 9.30 -16.13
N GLN A 215 1.32 8.56 -17.07
CA GLN A 215 2.02 7.30 -16.77
C GLN A 215 3.24 7.55 -15.89
N ALA A 216 4.06 8.55 -16.22
CA ALA A 216 5.25 8.88 -15.42
C ALA A 216 4.89 9.28 -13.99
N ALA A 217 3.80 10.05 -13.80
CA ALA A 217 3.32 10.44 -12.47
C ALA A 217 2.81 9.23 -11.66
N GLU A 218 2.14 8.28 -12.31
CA GLU A 218 1.70 7.04 -11.67
C GLU A 218 2.88 6.16 -11.24
N ASP A 219 3.88 6.01 -12.12
CA ASP A 219 5.09 5.24 -11.82
C ASP A 219 5.88 5.87 -10.65
N GLU A 220 5.96 7.21 -10.60
CA GLU A 220 6.59 7.94 -9.49
C GLU A 220 5.82 7.72 -8.18
N ARG A 221 4.48 7.74 -8.21
CA ARG A 221 3.64 7.46 -7.04
C ARG A 221 3.88 6.04 -6.51
N ILE A 222 3.89 5.04 -7.39
CA ILE A 222 4.15 3.64 -7.02
C ILE A 222 5.55 3.50 -6.41
N ALA A 223 6.56 4.15 -7.01
CA ALA A 223 7.92 4.14 -6.48
C ALA A 223 8.02 4.81 -5.10
N ALA A 224 7.34 5.94 -4.90
CA ALA A 224 7.28 6.65 -3.63
C ALA A 224 6.58 5.83 -2.54
N GLU A 225 5.48 5.14 -2.86
CA GLU A 225 4.78 4.26 -1.92
C GLU A 225 5.65 3.06 -1.51
N ALA A 226 6.34 2.43 -2.46
CA ALA A 226 7.27 1.34 -2.17
C ALA A 226 8.44 1.80 -1.28
N ALA A 227 9.00 2.98 -1.54
CA ALA A 227 10.05 3.57 -0.72
C ALA A 227 9.55 3.89 0.70
N ALA A 228 8.35 4.44 0.84
CA ALA A 228 7.73 4.75 2.12
C ALA A 228 7.47 3.48 2.95
N LYS A 229 6.96 2.42 2.32
CA LYS A 229 6.74 1.12 2.98
C LYS A 229 8.05 0.53 3.49
N LYS A 230 9.10 0.51 2.66
CA LYS A 230 10.42 0.04 3.07
C LYS A 230 10.99 0.85 4.24
N ALA A 231 10.88 2.17 4.20
CA ALA A 231 11.32 3.04 5.29
C ALA A 231 10.55 2.78 6.60
N ALA A 232 9.25 2.50 6.52
CA ALA A 232 8.43 2.15 7.68
C ALA A 232 8.85 0.80 8.28
N GLU A 233 9.09 -0.22 7.45
CA GLU A 233 9.58 -1.53 7.90
C GLU A 233 10.97 -1.44 8.55
N GLU A 234 11.89 -0.65 7.99
CA GLU A 234 13.22 -0.40 8.56
C GLU A 234 13.12 0.35 9.90
N ALA A 235 12.24 1.34 10.01
CA ALA A 235 12.01 2.08 11.27
C ALA A 235 11.42 1.19 12.37
N GLU A 236 10.48 0.31 12.03
CA GLU A 236 9.92 -0.65 12.97
C GLU A 236 10.95 -1.70 13.42
N ALA A 237 11.73 -2.24 12.49
CA ALA A 237 12.82 -3.16 12.82
C ALA A 237 13.84 -2.52 13.76
N LYS A 238 14.20 -1.26 13.52
CA LYS A 238 15.09 -0.49 14.39
C LYS A 238 14.50 -0.29 15.79
N ARG A 239 13.21 0.06 15.89
CA ARG A 239 12.52 0.21 17.19
C ARG A 239 12.53 -1.10 17.98
N ILE A 240 12.23 -2.22 17.33
CA ILE A 240 12.25 -3.56 17.97
C ILE A 240 13.67 -3.89 18.44
N ALA A 241 14.69 -3.64 17.61
CA ALA A 241 16.09 -3.88 17.98
C ALA A 241 16.53 -3.01 19.16
N GLU A 242 16.14 -1.74 19.20
CA GLU A 242 16.42 -0.83 20.33
C GLU A 242 15.70 -1.28 21.62
N GLU A 243 14.47 -1.74 21.53
CA GLU A 243 13.71 -2.25 22.68
C GLU A 243 14.32 -3.55 23.22
N GLN A 244 14.72 -4.47 22.34
CA GLN A 244 15.43 -5.69 22.71
C GLN A 244 16.79 -5.39 23.35
N ALA A 245 17.55 -4.45 22.79
CA ALA A 245 18.84 -4.03 23.35
C ALA A 245 18.69 -3.44 24.76
N LYS A 246 17.68 -2.59 24.97
CA LYS A 246 17.36 -2.06 26.32
C LYS A 246 16.95 -3.15 27.29
N ALA A 247 16.09 -4.08 26.89
CA ALA A 247 15.69 -5.20 27.72
C ALA A 247 16.89 -6.09 28.10
N GLU A 248 17.79 -6.37 27.16
CA GLU A 248 19.02 -7.12 27.41
C GLU A 248 19.96 -6.37 28.38
N GLU A 249 20.12 -5.05 28.22
CA GLU A 249 20.91 -4.21 29.12
C GLU A 249 20.33 -4.20 30.54
N GLU A 250 19.01 -4.07 30.68
CA GLU A 250 18.33 -4.14 31.99
C GLU A 250 18.52 -5.51 32.67
N ILE A 251 18.43 -6.61 31.92
CA ILE A 251 18.68 -7.96 32.45
C ILE A 251 20.13 -8.10 32.88
N LYS A 252 21.10 -7.66 32.06
CA LYS A 252 22.53 -7.67 32.43
C LYS A 252 22.79 -6.83 33.69
N GLY A 253 22.16 -5.67 33.80
CA GLY A 253 22.23 -4.82 34.99
C GLY A 253 21.68 -5.51 36.25
N ALA A 254 20.54 -6.18 36.14
CA ALA A 254 19.92 -6.94 37.22
C ALA A 254 20.77 -8.15 37.68
N ILE A 255 21.35 -8.88 36.73
CA ILE A 255 22.29 -9.99 37.03
C ILE A 255 23.52 -9.44 37.77
N LYS A 256 24.11 -8.34 37.27
CA LYS A 256 25.25 -7.68 37.91
C LYS A 256 24.91 -7.21 39.32
N PHE A 257 23.75 -6.57 39.51
CA PHE A 257 23.28 -6.12 40.82
C PHE A 257 23.17 -7.28 41.82
N THR A 258 22.62 -8.42 41.37
CA THR A 258 22.52 -9.62 42.22
C THR A 258 23.89 -10.18 42.59
N ALA A 259 24.84 -10.20 41.64
CA ALA A 259 26.22 -10.62 41.91
C ALA A 259 26.96 -9.67 42.87
N ASP A 260 26.78 -8.35 42.70
CA ASP A 260 27.35 -7.33 43.58
C ASP A 260 26.75 -7.44 45.00
N PHE A 261 25.46 -7.76 45.13
CA PHE A 261 24.83 -8.05 46.42
C PHE A 261 25.50 -9.23 47.14
N TYR A 262 25.72 -10.36 46.47
CA TYR A 262 26.42 -11.49 47.09
C TYR A 262 27.83 -11.13 47.55
N LYS A 263 28.54 -10.31 46.76
CA LYS A 263 29.86 -9.80 47.15
C LYS A 263 29.78 -8.95 48.42
N GLU A 264 28.81 -8.05 48.50
CA GLU A 264 28.58 -7.20 49.67
C GLU A 264 28.26 -8.02 50.93
N ILE A 265 27.42 -9.06 50.81
CA ILE A 265 27.19 -10.02 51.90
C ILE A 265 28.50 -10.68 52.34
N GLY A 266 29.37 -11.04 51.39
CA GLY A 266 30.68 -11.62 51.69
C GLY A 266 31.62 -10.67 52.43
N GLU A 267 31.60 -9.38 52.06
CA GLU A 267 32.38 -8.33 52.71
C GLU A 267 31.86 -8.00 54.12
N LYS A 268 30.53 -7.92 54.29
CA LYS A 268 29.90 -7.54 55.57
C LYS A 268 29.79 -8.69 56.57
N TYR A 269 29.45 -9.88 56.10
CA TYR A 269 29.06 -11.02 56.95
C TYR A 269 29.93 -12.26 56.71
N GLY A 270 30.95 -12.17 55.85
CA GLY A 270 31.91 -13.24 55.60
C GLY A 270 31.51 -14.17 54.44
N ALA A 271 32.52 -14.85 53.89
CA ALA A 271 32.39 -15.68 52.70
C ALA A 271 31.35 -16.81 52.84
N GLN A 272 31.18 -17.37 54.04
CA GLN A 272 30.22 -18.45 54.29
C GLN A 272 28.76 -17.97 54.14
N MET A 273 28.41 -16.78 54.65
CA MET A 273 27.06 -16.23 54.52
C MET A 273 26.71 -15.91 53.05
N SER A 274 27.69 -15.40 52.29
CA SER A 274 27.54 -15.14 50.85
C SER A 274 27.32 -16.43 50.06
N ALA A 275 28.10 -17.48 50.37
CA ALA A 275 27.95 -18.79 49.74
C ALA A 275 26.57 -19.40 50.03
N LEU A 276 26.09 -19.36 51.28
CA LEU A 276 24.77 -19.88 51.65
C LEU A 276 23.63 -19.08 51.00
N ALA A 277 23.74 -17.75 50.92
CA ALA A 277 22.74 -16.93 50.24
C ALA A 277 22.66 -17.25 48.74
N THR A 278 23.83 -17.49 48.11
CA THR A 278 23.92 -17.89 46.70
C THR A 278 23.32 -19.28 46.48
N ASP A 279 23.70 -20.26 47.31
CA ASP A 279 23.23 -21.65 47.19
C ASP A 279 21.72 -21.78 47.42
N LEU A 280 21.18 -21.03 48.39
CA LEU A 280 19.75 -20.97 48.62
C LEU A 280 18.99 -20.42 47.39
N ALA A 281 19.52 -19.36 46.79
CA ALA A 281 18.91 -18.75 45.61
C ALA A 281 18.92 -19.69 44.40
N GLU A 282 20.01 -20.41 44.16
CA GLU A 282 20.10 -21.45 43.14
C GLU A 282 19.14 -22.61 43.42
N THR A 283 19.10 -23.08 44.67
CA THR A 283 18.25 -24.18 45.13
C THR A 283 16.76 -23.86 44.98
N ALA A 284 16.38 -22.60 45.11
CA ALA A 284 15.00 -22.15 44.94
C ALA A 284 14.55 -22.01 43.48
N LYS A 285 15.48 -22.00 42.51
CA LYS A 285 15.11 -21.86 41.09
C LYS A 285 14.21 -23.02 40.66
N GLY A 286 13.06 -22.68 40.07
CA GLY A 286 12.08 -23.65 39.60
C GLY A 286 11.25 -24.35 40.69
N LYS A 287 11.48 -24.04 41.99
CA LYS A 287 10.66 -24.55 43.09
C LYS A 287 9.51 -23.60 43.42
N THR A 288 8.46 -24.13 44.02
CA THR A 288 7.42 -23.36 44.73
C THR A 288 7.71 -23.40 46.23
N LEU A 289 7.17 -22.44 46.98
CA LEU A 289 7.28 -22.44 48.43
C LEU A 289 6.55 -23.65 49.04
N ARG A 290 7.08 -24.18 50.13
CA ARG A 290 6.41 -25.14 51.02
C ARG A 290 5.25 -24.48 51.77
N SER A 291 4.43 -25.26 52.47
CA SER A 291 3.34 -24.71 53.28
C SER A 291 3.88 -23.99 54.52
N ALA A 292 3.08 -23.07 55.08
CA ALA A 292 3.40 -22.38 56.32
C ALA A 292 3.65 -23.36 57.48
N GLU A 293 2.88 -24.46 57.55
CA GLU A 293 3.03 -25.48 58.58
C GLU A 293 4.40 -26.17 58.51
N GLU A 294 4.84 -26.52 57.31
CA GLU A 294 6.16 -27.12 57.09
C GLU A 294 7.29 -26.13 57.41
N ALA A 295 7.14 -24.87 56.96
CA ALA A 295 8.11 -23.82 57.23
C ALA A 295 8.22 -23.51 58.73
N LEU A 296 7.10 -23.43 59.46
CA LEU A 296 7.11 -23.24 60.92
C LEU A 296 7.84 -24.38 61.62
N LYS A 297 7.50 -25.62 61.25
CA LYS A 297 8.14 -26.80 61.84
C LYS A 297 9.66 -26.82 61.63
N ALA A 298 10.14 -26.37 60.47
CA ALA A 298 11.57 -26.29 60.18
C ALA A 298 12.23 -25.12 60.92
N PHE A 299 11.59 -23.95 60.93
CA PHE A 299 12.10 -22.75 61.58
C PHE A 299 12.15 -22.87 63.11
N ASP A 300 11.11 -23.43 63.73
CA ASP A 300 10.98 -23.58 65.19
C ASP A 300 12.09 -24.42 65.83
N GLN A 301 12.72 -25.33 65.06
CA GLN A 301 13.86 -26.12 65.55
C GLN A 301 15.06 -25.25 65.95
N TYR A 302 15.21 -24.10 65.31
CA TYR A 302 16.34 -23.18 65.50
C TYR A 302 15.92 -21.83 66.07
N LYS A 303 14.63 -21.50 66.00
CA LYS A 303 14.06 -20.23 66.40
C LYS A 303 14.46 -19.79 67.81
N ASP A 304 14.24 -20.63 68.84
CA ASP A 304 14.56 -20.29 70.23
C ASP A 304 16.04 -20.03 70.46
N HIS A 305 16.86 -20.71 69.67
CA HIS A 305 18.31 -20.56 69.70
C HIS A 305 18.75 -19.25 69.06
N LEU A 306 18.19 -18.91 67.89
CA LEU A 306 18.42 -17.64 67.20
C LEU A 306 17.88 -16.44 68.00
N ASP A 307 16.71 -16.57 68.64
CA ASP A 307 16.09 -15.51 69.43
C ASP A 307 16.93 -15.06 70.63
N LYS A 308 17.69 -15.99 71.24
CA LYS A 308 18.60 -15.72 72.36
C LYS A 308 19.81 -14.88 71.95
N LYS A 309 20.14 -14.83 70.65
CA LYS A 309 21.26 -14.03 70.13
C LYS A 309 20.91 -12.55 69.94
N PHE A 310 19.64 -12.16 70.12
CA PHE A 310 19.22 -10.76 70.08
C PHE A 310 19.08 -10.17 71.47
N SER A 311 19.80 -9.07 71.74
CA SER A 311 19.48 -8.21 72.87
C SER A 311 18.23 -7.38 72.58
N ALA A 312 17.65 -6.77 73.63
CA ALA A 312 16.56 -5.81 73.46
C ALA A 312 16.97 -4.60 72.58
N ALA A 313 18.24 -4.19 72.65
CA ALA A 313 18.78 -3.12 71.82
C ALA A 313 18.86 -3.52 70.34
N ASP A 314 19.28 -4.76 70.06
CA ASP A 314 19.35 -5.28 68.67
C ASP A 314 17.95 -5.33 68.04
N ARG A 315 16.95 -5.82 68.79
CA ARG A 315 15.56 -5.85 68.33
C ARG A 315 15.04 -4.44 68.02
N ALA A 316 15.29 -3.49 68.91
CA ALA A 316 14.89 -2.10 68.70
C ALA A 316 15.58 -1.47 67.47
N ALA A 317 16.87 -1.74 67.26
CA ALA A 317 17.61 -1.24 66.11
C ALA A 317 17.06 -1.80 64.79
N ILE A 318 16.74 -3.10 64.73
CA ILE A 318 16.15 -3.74 63.56
C ILE A 318 14.76 -3.18 63.26
N VAL A 319 13.91 -3.05 64.29
CA VAL A 319 12.57 -2.46 64.14
C VAL A 319 12.65 -1.04 63.58
N ASN A 320 13.55 -0.20 64.09
CA ASN A 320 13.75 1.17 63.59
C ASN A 320 14.29 1.19 62.14
N ALA A 321 15.17 0.26 61.78
CA ALA A 321 15.69 0.13 60.42
C ALA A 321 14.59 -0.28 59.42
N LEU A 322 13.72 -1.21 59.81
CA LEU A 322 12.57 -1.63 58.99
C LEU A 322 11.49 -0.53 58.91
N ASP A 323 11.31 0.28 59.96
CA ASP A 323 10.37 1.41 59.96
C ASP A 323 10.82 2.54 59.01
N SER A 324 12.13 2.69 58.83
CA SER A 324 12.75 3.69 57.95
C SER A 324 12.87 3.24 56.49
N LEU A 325 12.38 2.04 56.15
CA LEU A 325 12.55 1.48 54.82
C LEU A 325 11.71 2.24 53.77
N ASP A 326 12.40 2.72 52.73
CA ASP A 326 11.75 3.38 51.60
C ASP A 326 11.04 2.36 50.68
N ARG A 327 9.74 2.56 50.48
CA ARG A 327 8.91 1.65 49.70
C ARG A 327 9.30 1.61 48.21
N ALA A 328 9.70 2.75 47.65
CA ALA A 328 10.06 2.85 46.24
C ALA A 328 11.43 2.20 45.98
N GLU A 329 12.37 2.36 46.89
CA GLU A 329 13.67 1.70 46.85
C GLU A 329 13.55 0.19 47.00
N LEU A 330 12.75 -0.28 47.98
CA LEU A 330 12.47 -1.71 48.12
C LEU A 330 11.84 -2.28 46.85
N ALA A 331 10.80 -1.63 46.29
CA ALA A 331 10.16 -2.05 45.04
C ALA A 331 11.13 -2.10 43.85
N LYS A 332 12.03 -1.11 43.76
CA LYS A 332 13.10 -1.07 42.74
C LYS A 332 14.05 -2.27 42.89
N ASN A 333 14.53 -2.54 44.10
CA ASN A 333 15.48 -3.62 44.38
C ASN A 333 14.85 -5.01 44.20
N LEU A 334 13.60 -5.19 44.63
CA LEU A 334 12.79 -6.38 44.34
C LEU A 334 12.72 -6.68 42.84
N ASN A 335 12.46 -5.66 42.02
CA ASN A 335 12.38 -5.83 40.56
C ASN A 335 13.74 -6.19 39.96
N LEU A 336 14.84 -5.63 40.47
CA LEU A 336 16.19 -6.01 40.05
C LEU A 336 16.52 -7.45 40.42
N PHE A 337 16.21 -7.91 41.65
CA PHE A 337 16.42 -9.30 42.04
C PHE A 337 15.53 -10.26 41.25
N ALA A 338 14.25 -9.95 41.05
CA ALA A 338 13.34 -10.78 40.25
C ALA A 338 13.85 -10.95 38.81
N LYS A 339 14.26 -9.85 38.16
CA LYS A 339 14.91 -9.88 36.83
C LYS A 339 16.23 -10.67 36.86
N GLY A 340 17.06 -10.49 37.88
CA GLY A 340 18.33 -11.20 38.05
C GLY A 340 18.16 -12.70 38.22
N PHE A 341 17.06 -13.14 38.84
CA PHE A 341 16.68 -14.55 38.96
C PHE A 341 15.92 -15.11 37.75
N GLY A 342 15.65 -14.29 36.73
CA GLY A 342 14.91 -14.72 35.53
C GLY A 342 13.41 -14.91 35.75
N TYR A 343 12.83 -14.28 36.78
CA TYR A 343 11.40 -14.34 37.07
C TYR A 343 10.69 -13.04 36.64
N ALA A 344 9.55 -13.17 35.96
CA ALA A 344 8.69 -12.03 35.65
C ALA A 344 8.02 -11.56 36.95
N SER A 345 8.44 -10.41 37.48
CA SER A 345 7.93 -9.81 38.72
C SER A 345 6.40 -9.77 38.71
N LYS A 346 5.75 -10.50 39.63
CA LYS A 346 4.38 -10.16 40.04
C LYS A 346 4.47 -8.94 40.96
N ALA A 347 3.59 -7.97 40.78
CA ALA A 347 3.49 -6.86 41.73
C ALA A 347 2.93 -7.43 43.06
N PHE A 348 3.81 -7.61 44.05
CA PHE A 348 3.43 -8.05 45.39
C PHE A 348 3.36 -6.82 46.31
N ASP A 349 2.27 -6.70 47.08
CA ASP A 349 2.21 -5.74 48.18
C ASP A 349 2.97 -6.31 49.38
N VAL A 350 4.31 -6.23 49.29
CA VAL A 350 5.21 -6.77 50.31
C VAL A 350 5.37 -5.85 51.51
N TYR A 351 4.78 -4.64 51.50
CA TYR A 351 4.94 -3.71 52.62
C TYR A 351 4.23 -4.23 53.87
N ASP A 352 3.04 -4.79 53.72
CA ASP A 352 2.35 -5.49 54.82
C ASP A 352 3.22 -6.63 55.41
N LEU A 353 4.01 -7.29 54.57
CA LEU A 353 4.92 -8.34 55.04
C LEU A 353 6.10 -7.75 55.82
N VAL A 354 6.65 -6.60 55.40
CA VAL A 354 7.65 -5.87 56.19
C VAL A 354 7.07 -5.48 57.56
N GLU A 355 5.81 -5.06 57.63
CA GLU A 355 5.15 -4.77 58.91
C GLU A 355 5.02 -6.00 59.82
N GLU A 356 4.65 -7.15 59.28
CA GLU A 356 4.60 -8.39 60.07
C GLU A 356 6.00 -8.83 60.53
N VAL A 357 7.02 -8.74 59.65
CA VAL A 357 8.42 -9.00 60.02
C VAL A 357 8.86 -8.07 61.16
N LYS A 358 8.48 -6.79 61.12
CA LYS A 358 8.74 -5.81 62.19
C LYS A 358 8.10 -6.25 63.52
N LYS A 359 6.84 -6.69 63.49
CA LYS A 359 6.14 -7.21 64.68
C LYS A 359 6.85 -8.46 65.23
N SER A 360 7.27 -9.37 64.36
CA SER A 360 7.99 -10.58 64.76
C SER A 360 9.34 -10.31 65.40
N TYR A 361 10.09 -9.30 64.95
CA TYR A 361 11.30 -8.87 65.64
C TYR A 361 11.02 -8.29 67.03
N ALA A 362 9.93 -7.53 67.17
CA ALA A 362 9.54 -6.91 68.44
C ALA A 362 9.01 -7.92 69.47
N SER A 363 8.17 -8.87 69.07
CA SER A 363 7.52 -9.83 69.97
C SER A 363 8.27 -11.16 70.10
N GLY A 364 9.10 -11.51 69.12
CA GLY A 364 9.62 -12.86 68.97
C GLY A 364 8.60 -13.86 68.41
N ASP A 365 7.38 -13.47 68.04
CA ASP A 365 6.40 -14.40 67.42
C ASP A 365 6.43 -14.29 65.89
N TRP A 366 6.76 -15.38 65.20
CA TRP A 366 6.88 -15.44 63.74
C TRP A 366 5.69 -16.09 63.04
N ASN A 367 4.68 -16.57 63.78
CA ASN A 367 3.54 -17.28 63.21
C ASN A 367 2.78 -16.45 62.17
N ASN A 368 2.49 -15.19 62.49
CA ASN A 368 1.77 -14.29 61.57
C ASN A 368 2.60 -13.95 60.33
N THR A 369 3.90 -13.74 60.48
CA THR A 369 4.81 -13.47 59.35
C THR A 369 4.86 -14.66 58.40
N VAL A 370 4.99 -15.88 58.92
CA VAL A 370 4.94 -17.10 58.13
C VAL A 370 3.61 -17.15 57.36
N LEU A 371 2.46 -17.06 58.03
CA LEU A 371 1.16 -17.14 57.36
C LEU A 371 0.99 -16.07 56.27
N LYS A 372 1.50 -14.86 56.50
CA LYS A 372 1.49 -13.78 55.51
C LYS A 372 2.40 -14.09 54.30
N MET A 373 3.58 -14.70 54.51
CA MET A 373 4.46 -15.16 53.43
C MET A 373 3.77 -16.21 52.56
N GLU A 374 3.16 -17.24 53.15
CA GLU A 374 2.41 -18.26 52.40
C GLU A 374 1.28 -17.62 51.59
N THR A 375 0.53 -16.70 52.19
CA THR A 375 -0.59 -16.03 51.52
C THR A 375 -0.13 -15.17 50.34
N LEU A 376 0.90 -14.35 50.54
CA LEU A 376 1.39 -13.42 49.51
C LEU A 376 2.08 -14.13 48.35
N PHE A 377 2.81 -15.21 48.65
CA PHE A 377 3.58 -15.96 47.66
C PHE A 377 2.91 -17.29 47.27
N ALA A 378 1.63 -17.49 47.61
CA ALA A 378 0.87 -18.68 47.25
C ALA A 378 0.96 -18.96 45.74
N GLY A 379 1.37 -20.18 45.38
CA GLY A 379 1.54 -20.60 43.99
C GLY A 379 2.59 -19.80 43.20
N SER A 380 3.48 -19.05 43.88
CA SER A 380 4.56 -18.29 43.26
C SER A 380 5.88 -19.06 43.33
N ALA A 381 6.85 -18.67 42.48
CA ALA A 381 8.19 -19.23 42.51
C ALA A 381 8.89 -18.88 43.83
N ALA A 382 9.65 -19.83 44.40
CA ALA A 382 10.36 -19.65 45.66
C ALA A 382 11.40 -18.51 45.60
N THR A 383 11.95 -18.24 44.42
CA THR A 383 12.83 -17.09 44.15
C THR A 383 12.16 -15.74 44.42
N GLY A 384 10.83 -15.66 44.42
CA GLY A 384 10.09 -14.44 44.80
C GLY A 384 10.28 -14.08 46.28
N LEU A 385 10.26 -15.07 47.18
CA LEU A 385 10.48 -14.84 48.61
C LEU A 385 11.94 -14.48 48.90
N ILE A 386 12.89 -15.07 48.17
CA ILE A 386 14.31 -14.70 48.25
C ILE A 386 14.54 -13.27 47.75
N ALA A 387 13.93 -12.88 46.62
CA ALA A 387 14.01 -11.52 46.12
C ALA A 387 13.49 -10.51 47.15
N PHE A 388 12.45 -10.86 47.91
CA PHE A 388 11.98 -10.06 49.04
C PHE A 388 13.01 -9.97 50.16
N ALA A 389 13.55 -11.10 50.62
CA ALA A 389 14.56 -11.12 51.68
C ALA A 389 15.81 -10.31 51.31
N PHE A 390 16.29 -10.43 50.08
CA PHE A 390 17.43 -9.66 49.58
C PHE A 390 17.07 -8.19 49.39
N GLY A 391 15.87 -7.88 48.89
CA GLY A 391 15.35 -6.52 48.79
C GLY A 391 15.34 -5.80 50.13
N VAL A 392 14.82 -6.45 51.18
CA VAL A 392 14.84 -5.90 52.55
C VAL A 392 16.29 -5.74 53.04
N THR A 393 17.15 -6.73 52.81
CA THR A 393 18.55 -6.70 53.26
C THR A 393 19.37 -5.58 52.62
N VAL A 394 19.21 -5.34 51.32
CA VAL A 394 19.96 -4.28 50.63
C VAL A 394 19.38 -2.88 50.92
N SER A 395 18.07 -2.80 51.21
CA SER A 395 17.39 -1.54 51.54
C SER A 395 17.44 -1.18 53.03
N THR A 396 18.01 -2.02 53.90
CA THR A 396 18.13 -1.73 55.34
C THR A 396 19.50 -2.08 55.90
N PRO A 397 20.03 -1.29 56.84
CA PRO A 397 21.27 -1.63 57.53
C PRO A 397 21.02 -2.67 58.62
N ILE A 398 20.67 -3.91 58.24
CA ILE A 398 20.48 -5.01 59.19
C ILE A 398 21.83 -5.64 59.59
N GLY A 399 21.94 -6.12 60.83
CA GLY A 399 23.11 -6.84 61.31
C GLY A 399 23.14 -8.31 60.87
N ILE A 400 24.28 -8.98 61.06
CA ILE A 400 24.46 -10.39 60.66
C ILE A 400 23.46 -11.35 61.30
N VAL A 401 23.08 -11.11 62.56
CA VAL A 401 22.08 -11.92 63.29
C VAL A 401 20.69 -11.80 62.65
N ALA A 402 20.29 -10.58 62.28
CA ALA A 402 19.01 -10.31 61.62
C ALA A 402 18.98 -10.89 60.20
N PHE A 403 20.07 -10.75 59.45
CA PHE A 403 20.22 -11.37 58.15
C PHE A 403 20.10 -12.89 58.23
N ALA A 404 20.84 -13.54 59.13
CA ALA A 404 20.80 -14.99 59.30
C ALA A 404 19.41 -15.50 59.74
N LEU A 405 18.69 -14.75 60.58
CA LEU A 405 17.31 -15.10 60.97
C LEU A 405 16.34 -15.02 59.79
N ILE A 406 16.38 -13.94 59.00
CA ILE A 406 15.56 -13.79 57.78
C ILE A 406 15.87 -14.93 56.82
N MET A 407 17.15 -15.23 56.60
CA MET A 407 17.57 -16.28 55.69
C MET A 407 17.18 -17.67 56.18
N ALA A 408 17.24 -17.94 57.49
CA ALA A 408 16.74 -19.18 58.09
C ALA A 408 15.22 -19.33 57.90
N LEU A 409 14.46 -18.25 58.08
CA LEU A 409 13.01 -18.25 57.83
C LEU A 409 12.67 -18.50 56.36
N VAL A 410 13.36 -17.82 55.44
CA VAL A 410 13.18 -18.01 53.98
C VAL A 410 13.58 -19.43 53.58
N SER A 411 14.66 -19.94 54.16
CA SER A 411 15.12 -21.32 53.93
C SER A 411 14.08 -22.35 54.36
N ALA A 412 13.34 -22.11 55.44
CA ALA A 412 12.32 -23.03 55.92
C ALA A 412 11.19 -23.27 54.89
N TYR A 413 10.94 -22.29 54.02
CA TYR A 413 10.02 -22.42 52.91
C TYR A 413 10.57 -23.17 51.69
N ILE A 414 11.87 -23.47 51.68
CA ILE A 414 12.58 -24.07 50.54
C ILE A 414 13.05 -25.48 50.92
N ASP A 415 13.85 -25.61 51.99
CA ASP A 415 14.30 -26.87 52.56
C ASP A 415 14.90 -26.71 53.97
N ASP A 416 14.83 -27.79 54.77
CA ASP A 416 15.32 -27.81 56.16
C ASP A 416 16.86 -27.67 56.25
N ALA A 417 17.59 -28.07 55.22
CA ALA A 417 19.06 -28.11 55.25
C ALA A 417 19.65 -26.71 55.34
N HIS A 418 19.14 -25.77 54.53
CA HIS A 418 19.59 -24.39 54.58
C HIS A 418 19.24 -23.69 55.90
N VAL A 419 18.10 -24.02 56.53
CA VAL A 419 17.76 -23.50 57.87
C VAL A 419 18.87 -23.81 58.87
N LYS A 420 19.30 -25.09 58.91
CA LYS A 420 20.40 -25.54 59.76
C LYS A 420 21.71 -24.86 59.39
N GLN A 421 22.05 -24.78 58.10
CA GLN A 421 23.31 -24.21 57.65
C GLN A 421 23.44 -22.71 58.01
N PHE A 422 22.36 -21.94 57.90
CA PHE A 422 22.36 -20.53 58.34
C PHE A 422 22.51 -20.40 59.86
N ASN A 423 21.85 -21.27 60.64
CA ASN A 423 22.04 -21.29 62.10
C ASN A 423 23.49 -21.62 62.48
N ASP A 424 24.05 -22.70 61.91
CA ASP A 424 25.41 -23.14 62.21
C ASP A 424 26.47 -22.10 61.79
N ALA A 425 26.26 -21.43 60.65
CA ALA A 425 27.13 -20.36 60.19
C ALA A 425 27.12 -19.16 61.15
N LEU A 426 25.95 -18.83 61.69
CA LEU A 426 25.82 -17.76 62.68
C LEU A 426 26.54 -18.13 63.99
N ASP A 427 26.43 -19.38 64.44
CA ASP A 427 27.12 -19.89 65.64
C ASP A 427 28.63 -19.85 65.53
N ALA A 428 29.16 -20.21 64.37
CA ALA A 428 30.60 -20.14 64.13
C ALA A 428 31.14 -18.71 64.23
N MET A 429 30.31 -17.70 63.94
CA MET A 429 30.69 -16.29 63.96
C MET A 429 30.41 -15.60 65.30
N LEU A 430 29.41 -16.06 66.04
CA LEU A 430 28.96 -15.53 67.33
C LEU A 430 28.75 -16.69 68.33
N PRO A 431 29.85 -17.28 68.85
CA PRO A 431 29.81 -18.45 69.71
C PRO A 431 29.20 -18.21 71.09
#